data_AF-A0A2P7ALY9-F1
#
_entry.id   AF-A0A2P7ALY9-F1
#
_cell.length_a   1.000
_cell.length_b   1.000
_cell.length_c   1.000
_cell.angle_alpha   90.00
_cell.angle_beta   90.00
_cell.angle_gamma   90.00
#
_symmetry.space_group_name_H-M   'P 1'
#
loop_
_entity.id
_entity.type
_entity.pdbx_description
1 polymer ?
#
loop_
_entity_poly.entity_id
_entity_poly.type
_entity_poly.pdbx_seq_one_letter_code
_entity_poly.pdbx_strand_id
1 'polypeptide(L)'
;MIGKTFAEIANYVAVAAGKPLTFISCCFLILVWAASGPIFGFSDTWQLIINTSTTIITFLMVFLIQNTQNRDGVAIQAKLDELLRVSEAKNAFIGIEHLPEEEVEKFRAQCEAAAKEAGKLLEDRAARRSKTRRSTSKPTKAKARA
;
A
#
# COMPACT_ATOMS: atom_id res chain seq x y z
N MET A 1 -9.73 -23.63 17.55
CA MET A 1 -10.67 -24.03 16.47
C MET A 1 -11.43 -22.83 15.90
N ILE A 2 -12.06 -22.00 16.75
CA ILE A 2 -12.85 -20.82 16.37
C ILE A 2 -12.06 -19.76 15.57
N GLY A 3 -10.79 -19.48 15.94
CA GLY A 3 -9.98 -18.49 15.23
C GLY A 3 -9.61 -18.86 13.79
N LYS A 4 -9.39 -20.16 13.51
CA LYS A 4 -9.09 -20.64 12.15
C LYS A 4 -10.33 -20.54 11.26
N THR A 5 -11.48 -20.99 11.75
CA THR A 5 -12.75 -20.94 11.01
C THR A 5 -13.19 -19.50 10.74
N PHE A 6 -13.02 -18.58 11.69
CA PHE A 6 -13.29 -17.16 11.47
C PHE A 6 -12.36 -16.57 10.40
N ALA A 7 -11.05 -16.84 10.49
CA ALA A 7 -10.08 -16.33 9.52
C ALA A 7 -10.33 -16.84 8.09
N GLU A 8 -10.75 -18.10 7.94
CA GLU A 8 -11.13 -18.69 6.64
C GLU A 8 -12.38 -18.03 6.06
N ILE A 9 -13.43 -17.85 6.87
CA ILE A 9 -14.66 -17.16 6.46
C ILE A 9 -14.36 -15.70 6.10
N ALA A 10 -13.61 -14.99 6.95
CA ALA A 10 -13.26 -13.60 6.74
C ALA A 10 -12.47 -13.40 5.44
N ASN A 11 -11.49 -14.27 5.19
CA ASN A 11 -10.70 -14.26 3.96
C ASN A 11 -11.56 -14.57 2.73
N TYR A 12 -12.46 -15.56 2.82
CA TYR A 12 -13.39 -15.88 1.73
C TYR A 12 -14.31 -14.71 1.40
N VAL A 13 -14.91 -14.08 2.42
CA VAL A 13 -15.80 -12.92 2.25
C VAL A 13 -15.03 -11.73 1.70
N ALA A 14 -13.81 -11.46 2.17
CA ALA A 14 -12.97 -10.37 1.65
C ALA A 14 -12.62 -10.58 0.16
N VAL A 15 -12.20 -11.80 -0.21
CA VAL A 15 -11.90 -12.15 -1.62
C VAL A 15 -13.16 -12.08 -2.48
N ALA A 16 -14.31 -12.54 -1.98
CA ALA A 16 -15.58 -12.44 -2.69
C ALA A 16 -16.00 -10.97 -2.87
N ALA A 17 -15.90 -10.15 -1.83
CA ALA A 17 -16.25 -8.72 -1.87
C ALA A 17 -15.38 -7.92 -2.85
N GLY A 18 -14.11 -8.29 -3.04
CA GLY A 18 -13.20 -7.65 -3.99
C GLY A 18 -13.42 -7.99 -5.46
N LYS A 19 -14.30 -8.95 -5.80
CA LYS A 19 -14.54 -9.36 -7.19
C LYS A 19 -15.45 -8.37 -7.93
N PRO A 20 -15.15 -8.03 -9.20
CA PRO A 20 -16.01 -7.17 -10.03
C PRO A 20 -17.45 -7.68 -10.17
N LEU A 21 -17.65 -9.00 -10.27
CA LEU A 21 -18.98 -9.62 -10.35
C LEU A 21 -19.80 -9.36 -9.09
N THR A 22 -19.17 -9.32 -7.92
CA THR A 22 -19.85 -9.02 -6.66
C THR A 22 -20.33 -7.57 -6.65
N PHE A 23 -19.51 -6.63 -7.11
CA PHE A 23 -19.94 -5.24 -7.28
C PHE A 23 -21.17 -5.11 -8.19
N ILE A 24 -21.13 -5.77 -9.36
CA ILE A 24 -22.27 -5.79 -10.30
C ILE A 24 -23.53 -6.35 -9.62
N SER A 25 -23.40 -7.43 -8.85
CA SER A 25 -24.52 -8.01 -8.11
C SER A 25 -25.08 -7.07 -7.04
N CYS A 26 -24.22 -6.33 -6.32
CA CYS A 26 -24.67 -5.31 -5.37
C CYS A 26 -25.41 -4.17 -6.06
N CYS A 27 -24.91 -3.67 -7.21
CA CYS A 27 -25.63 -2.68 -8.00
C CYS A 27 -27.00 -3.19 -8.45
N PHE A 28 -27.08 -4.43 -8.92
CA PHE A 28 -28.34 -5.05 -9.30
C PHE A 28 -29.33 -5.15 -8.12
N LEU A 29 -28.86 -5.56 -6.93
CA LEU A 29 -29.69 -5.59 -5.72
C LEU A 29 -30.24 -4.21 -5.36
N ILE A 30 -29.44 -3.16 -5.48
CA ILE A 30 -29.88 -1.77 -5.25
C ILE A 30 -30.94 -1.37 -6.27
N LEU A 31 -30.79 -1.73 -7.54
CA LEU A 31 -31.79 -1.46 -8.58
C LEU A 31 -33.11 -2.20 -8.32
N VAL A 32 -33.06 -3.47 -7.93
CA VAL A 32 -34.25 -4.25 -7.56
C VAL A 32 -34.95 -3.63 -6.35
N TRP A 33 -34.19 -3.25 -5.33
CA TRP A 33 -34.74 -2.54 -4.17
C TRP A 33 -35.41 -1.23 -4.58
N ALA A 34 -34.75 -0.40 -5.39
CA ALA A 34 -35.32 0.87 -5.90
C ALA A 34 -36.61 0.64 -6.70
N ALA A 35 -36.62 -0.37 -7.57
CA ALA A 35 -37.79 -0.74 -8.38
C ALA A 35 -38.96 -1.29 -7.54
N SER A 36 -38.69 -1.85 -6.36
CA SER A 36 -39.75 -2.25 -5.42
C SER A 36 -40.39 -1.07 -4.68
N GLY A 37 -39.72 0.09 -4.64
CA GLY A 37 -40.19 1.29 -3.93
C GLY A 37 -41.63 1.72 -4.26
N PRO A 38 -42.03 1.84 -5.54
CA PRO A 38 -43.40 2.17 -5.93
C PRO A 38 -44.47 1.19 -5.43
N ILE A 39 -44.14 -0.11 -5.34
CA ILE A 39 -45.06 -1.15 -4.84
C ILE A 39 -45.31 -0.94 -3.35
N PHE A 40 -44.29 -0.53 -2.59
CA PHE A 40 -44.36 -0.27 -1.16
C PHE A 40 -44.62 1.20 -0.80
N GLY A 41 -45.00 2.03 -1.78
CA GLY A 41 -45.27 3.45 -1.59
C GLY A 41 -44.11 4.25 -0.98
N PHE A 42 -42.86 3.81 -1.19
CA PHE A 42 -41.66 4.37 -0.57
C PHE A 42 -41.76 4.50 0.97
N SER A 43 -42.44 3.55 1.62
CA SER A 43 -42.69 3.54 3.07
C SER A 43 -41.42 3.60 3.93
N ASP A 44 -41.58 4.05 5.17
CA ASP A 44 -40.51 4.09 6.17
C ASP A 44 -39.89 2.70 6.41
N THR A 45 -40.70 1.64 6.44
CA THR A 45 -40.21 0.27 6.58
C THR A 45 -39.33 -0.15 5.40
N TRP A 46 -39.68 0.24 4.18
CA TRP A 46 -38.90 -0.05 2.98
C TRP A 46 -37.52 0.65 3.00
N GLN A 47 -37.47 1.90 3.48
CA GLN A 47 -36.21 2.64 3.68
C GLN A 47 -35.39 2.07 4.84
N LEU A 48 -36.06 1.72 5.95
CA LEU A 48 -35.42 1.20 7.15
C LEU A 48 -34.67 -0.10 6.86
N ILE A 49 -35.28 -1.03 6.11
CA ILE A 49 -34.66 -2.32 5.79
C ILE A 49 -33.32 -2.14 5.09
N ILE A 50 -33.22 -1.30 4.05
CA ILE A 50 -31.96 -1.12 3.33
C ILE A 50 -30.92 -0.39 4.18
N ASN A 51 -31.35 0.60 4.97
CA ASN A 51 -30.45 1.41 5.78
C ASN A 51 -29.86 0.57 6.92
N THR A 52 -30.70 -0.17 7.64
CA THR A 52 -30.27 -1.06 8.72
C THR A 52 -29.39 -2.19 8.20
N SER A 53 -29.76 -2.81 7.07
CA SER A 53 -28.96 -3.91 6.50
C SER A 53 -27.58 -3.44 6.07
N THR A 54 -27.50 -2.32 5.35
CA THR A 54 -26.23 -1.77 4.86
C THR A 54 -25.34 -1.35 6.02
N THR A 55 -25.92 -0.78 7.09
CA THR A 55 -25.17 -0.38 8.29
C THR A 55 -24.56 -1.59 8.99
N ILE A 56 -25.34 -2.66 9.20
CA ILE A 56 -24.83 -3.90 9.82
C ILE A 56 -23.72 -4.51 8.96
N ILE A 57 -23.94 -4.63 7.64
CA ILE A 57 -22.93 -5.16 6.71
C ILE A 57 -21.66 -4.33 6.76
N THR A 58 -21.77 -3.01 6.73
CA THR A 58 -20.61 -2.10 6.77
C THR A 58 -19.85 -2.24 8.09
N PHE A 59 -20.55 -2.30 9.22
CA PHE A 59 -19.93 -2.48 10.53
C PHE A 59 -19.16 -3.80 10.61
N LEU A 60 -19.77 -4.90 10.15
CA LEU A 60 -19.08 -6.19 10.05
C LEU A 60 -17.90 -6.14 9.08
N MET A 61 -18.05 -5.46 7.95
CA MET A 61 -17.01 -5.32 6.92
C MET A 61 -15.76 -4.63 7.47
N VAL A 62 -15.89 -3.64 8.35
CA VAL A 62 -14.73 -3.01 9.01
C VAL A 62 -13.87 -4.05 9.74
N PHE A 63 -14.47 -4.94 10.53
CA PHE A 63 -13.73 -6.00 11.22
C PHE A 63 -13.13 -7.02 10.25
N LEU A 64 -13.85 -7.38 9.17
CA LEU A 64 -13.33 -8.30 8.15
C LEU A 64 -12.13 -7.73 7.40
N ILE A 65 -12.22 -6.45 7.01
CA ILE A 65 -11.13 -5.71 6.37
C ILE A 65 -9.95 -5.62 7.32
N GLN A 66 -10.16 -5.20 8.58
CA GLN A 66 -9.10 -5.10 9.57
C GLN A 66 -8.41 -6.45 9.83
N ASN A 67 -9.17 -7.55 9.95
CA ASN A 67 -8.59 -8.88 10.13
C ASN A 67 -7.71 -9.31 8.94
N THR A 68 -8.20 -9.06 7.72
CA THR A 68 -7.45 -9.38 6.49
C THR A 68 -6.22 -8.49 6.37
N GLN A 69 -6.36 -7.19 6.56
CA GLN A 69 -5.26 -6.22 6.52
C GLN A 69 -4.20 -6.48 7.59
N ASN A 70 -4.60 -6.81 8.81
CA ASN A 70 -3.68 -7.12 9.90
C ASN A 70 -2.84 -8.37 9.57
N ARG A 71 -3.49 -9.42 9.04
CA ARG A 71 -2.81 -10.64 8.63
C ARG A 71 -1.86 -10.42 7.44
N ASP A 72 -2.30 -9.67 6.44
CA ASP A 72 -1.47 -9.35 5.27
C ASP A 72 -0.28 -8.45 5.65
N GLY A 73 -0.47 -7.52 6.60
CA GLY A 73 0.59 -6.69 7.15
C GLY A 73 1.72 -7.50 7.77
N VAL A 74 1.39 -8.43 8.67
CA VAL A 74 2.37 -9.34 9.30
C VAL A 74 3.07 -10.23 8.25
N ALA A 75 2.33 -10.71 7.25
CA ALA A 75 2.92 -11.53 6.18
C ALA A 75 3.89 -10.74 5.29
N ILE A 76 3.61 -9.46 5.03
CA ILE A 76 4.51 -8.57 4.30
C ILE A 76 5.78 -8.30 5.13
N GLN A 77 5.64 -8.01 6.43
CA GLN A 77 6.77 -7.81 7.35
C GLN A 77 7.69 -9.03 7.37
N ALA A 78 7.15 -10.24 7.57
CA ALA A 78 7.94 -11.46 7.57
C ALA A 78 8.71 -11.71 6.25
N LYS A 79 8.11 -11.37 5.10
CA LYS A 79 8.79 -11.45 3.80
C LYS A 79 9.90 -10.41 3.67
N LEU A 80 9.69 -9.20 4.15
CA LEU A 80 10.70 -8.14 4.16
C LEU A 80 11.87 -8.47 5.09
N ASP A 81 11.58 -9.00 6.27
CA ASP A 81 12.58 -9.47 7.23
C ASP A 81 13.48 -10.54 6.63
N GLU A 82 12.89 -11.50 5.90
CA GLU A 82 13.66 -12.52 5.20
C GLU A 82 14.56 -11.93 4.12
N LEU A 83 14.07 -10.96 3.33
CA LEU A 83 14.88 -10.26 2.33
C LEU A 83 16.02 -9.46 2.96
N LEU A 84 15.78 -8.79 4.08
CA LEU A 84 16.81 -8.08 4.84
C LEU A 84 17.87 -9.06 5.33
N ARG A 85 17.44 -10.18 5.92
CA ARG A 85 18.30 -11.23 6.50
C ARG A 85 19.28 -11.83 5.49
N VAL A 86 18.88 -11.98 4.23
CA VAL A 86 19.71 -12.60 3.17
C VAL A 86 20.46 -11.58 2.30
N SER A 87 20.23 -10.29 2.51
CA SER A 87 20.87 -9.21 1.74
C SER A 87 22.02 -8.57 2.51
N GLU A 88 22.76 -7.65 1.87
CA GLU A 88 23.74 -6.79 2.57
C GLU A 88 23.07 -5.61 3.32
N ALA A 89 21.74 -5.62 3.44
CA ALA A 89 21.04 -4.63 4.24
C ALA A 89 21.32 -4.84 5.74
N LYS A 90 21.12 -3.78 6.53
CA LYS A 90 21.35 -3.86 7.98
C LYS A 90 20.25 -4.69 8.62
N ASN A 91 20.60 -5.84 9.20
CA ASN A 91 19.68 -6.67 10.00
C ASN A 91 19.02 -5.90 11.18
N ALA A 92 19.55 -4.74 11.55
CA ALA A 92 18.93 -3.82 12.52
C ALA A 92 17.53 -3.32 12.11
N PHE A 93 17.11 -3.50 10.85
CA PHE A 93 15.75 -3.17 10.38
C PHE A 93 14.73 -4.30 10.56
N ILE A 94 15.16 -5.50 10.99
CA ILE A 94 14.26 -6.64 11.21
C ILE A 94 13.47 -6.42 12.50
N GLY A 95 12.13 -6.51 12.43
CA GLY A 95 11.24 -6.36 13.58
C GLY A 95 11.11 -4.94 14.14
N ILE A 96 11.39 -3.91 13.34
CA ILE A 96 11.28 -2.50 13.77
C ILE A 96 9.87 -2.10 14.18
N GLU A 97 8.83 -2.78 13.67
CA GLU A 97 7.42 -2.54 13.98
C GLU A 97 7.05 -2.83 15.45
N HIS A 98 7.93 -3.51 16.18
CA HIS A 98 7.76 -3.76 17.61
C HIS A 98 8.39 -2.69 18.50
N LEU A 99 9.16 -1.77 17.91
CA LEU A 99 9.79 -0.67 18.63
C LEU A 99 8.79 0.47 18.90
N PRO A 100 9.04 1.31 19.91
CA PRO A 100 8.30 2.55 20.09
C PRO A 100 8.38 3.45 18.85
N GLU A 101 7.30 4.19 18.57
CA GLU A 101 7.20 5.08 17.40
C GLU A 101 8.40 6.04 17.28
N GLU A 102 8.89 6.58 18.40
CA GLU A 102 10.05 7.48 18.43
C GLU A 102 11.33 6.80 17.92
N GLU A 103 11.50 5.50 18.19
CA GLU A 103 12.64 4.73 17.72
C GLU A 103 12.50 4.41 16.23
N VAL A 104 11.31 4.04 15.77
CA VAL A 104 11.02 3.82 14.35
C VAL A 104 11.30 5.11 13.55
N GLU A 105 10.94 6.27 14.07
CA GLU A 105 11.21 7.56 13.44
C GLU A 105 12.71 7.85 13.32
N LYS A 106 13.52 7.47 14.32
CA LYS A 106 14.99 7.58 14.23
C LYS A 106 15.56 6.73 13.10
N PHE A 107 15.10 5.49 12.94
CA PHE A 107 15.50 4.62 11.82
C PHE A 107 15.09 5.23 10.48
N ARG A 108 13.86 5.74 10.37
CA ARG A 108 13.37 6.42 9.16
C ARG A 108 14.21 7.65 8.81
N ALA A 109 14.56 8.49 9.78
CA ALA A 109 15.39 9.66 9.58
C ALA A 109 16.80 9.29 9.09
N GLN A 110 17.40 8.23 9.64
CA GLN A 110 18.69 7.72 9.18
C GLN A 110 18.63 7.22 7.73
N CYS A 111 17.59 6.49 7.35
CA CYS A 111 17.38 6.06 5.96
C CYS A 111 17.24 7.24 5.00
N GLU A 112 16.45 8.24 5.36
CA GLU A 112 16.25 9.42 4.53
C GLU A 112 17.55 10.23 4.38
N ALA A 113 18.33 10.36 5.44
CA ALA A 113 19.65 11.01 5.40
C ALA A 113 20.61 10.27 4.47
N ALA A 114 20.72 8.93 4.61
CA ALA A 114 21.56 8.10 3.76
C ALA A 114 21.14 8.18 2.28
N ALA A 115 19.84 8.18 1.99
CA ALA A 115 19.31 8.32 0.63
C ALA A 115 19.64 9.70 0.03
N LYS A 116 19.51 10.78 0.82
CA LYS A 116 19.89 12.14 0.38
C LYS A 116 21.39 12.25 0.09
N GLU A 117 22.25 11.66 0.93
CA GLU A 117 23.69 11.65 0.69
C GLU A 117 24.05 10.87 -0.58
N ALA A 118 23.47 9.67 -0.76
CA ALA A 118 23.67 8.89 -1.98
C ALA A 118 23.23 9.66 -3.23
N GLY A 119 22.09 10.36 -3.18
CA GLY A 119 21.60 11.24 -4.25
C GLY A 119 22.59 12.34 -4.61
N LYS A 120 23.09 13.08 -3.62
CA LYS A 120 24.11 14.14 -3.83
C LYS A 120 25.38 13.58 -4.46
N LEU A 121 25.86 12.42 -3.99
CA LEU A 121 27.05 11.77 -4.56
C LEU A 121 26.85 11.38 -6.03
N LEU A 122 25.65 10.94 -6.41
CA LEU A 122 25.32 10.60 -7.79
C LEU A 122 25.27 11.86 -8.67
N GLU A 123 24.68 12.95 -8.19
CA GLU A 123 24.66 14.25 -8.88
C GLU A 123 26.09 14.81 -9.09
N ASP A 124 26.92 14.77 -8.04
CA ASP A 124 28.32 15.18 -8.11
C ASP A 124 29.12 14.33 -9.09
N ARG A 125 28.91 13.02 -9.09
CA ARG A 125 29.53 12.11 -10.07
C ARG A 125 29.07 12.42 -11.49
N ALA A 126 27.79 12.69 -11.71
CA ALA A 126 27.25 13.07 -13.02
C ALA A 126 27.84 14.41 -13.50
N ALA A 127 27.93 15.41 -12.61
CA ALA A 127 28.51 16.72 -12.90
C ALA A 127 30.03 16.64 -13.19
N ARG A 128 30.78 15.79 -12.48
CA ARG A 128 32.20 15.53 -12.77
C ARG A 128 32.35 14.83 -14.13
N ARG A 129 31.52 13.82 -14.42
CA ARG A 129 31.56 13.07 -15.68
C ARG A 129 31.24 13.96 -16.89
N SER A 130 30.31 14.90 -16.75
CA SER A 130 29.99 15.88 -17.81
C SER A 130 31.11 16.90 -18.03
N LYS A 131 31.76 17.38 -16.96
CA LYS A 131 32.95 18.25 -17.06
C LYS A 131 34.13 17.54 -17.73
N THR A 132 34.44 16.29 -17.35
CA THR A 132 35.50 15.49 -17.97
C THR A 132 35.24 15.26 -19.46
N ARG A 133 34.01 14.88 -19.84
CA ARG A 133 33.63 14.66 -21.24
C ARG A 133 33.71 15.93 -22.11
N ARG A 134 33.43 17.10 -21.53
CA ARG A 134 33.50 18.41 -22.19
C ARG A 134 34.94 18.95 -22.30
N SER A 135 35.83 18.53 -21.41
CA SER A 135 37.28 18.80 -21.47
C SER A 135 37.93 18.00 -22.60
N THR A 136 37.62 16.71 -22.71
CA THR A 136 38.16 15.82 -23.76
C THR A 136 37.65 16.14 -25.17
N SER A 137 36.56 16.89 -25.31
CA SER A 137 35.98 17.26 -26.61
C SER A 137 36.40 18.63 -27.13
N LYS A 138 37.23 19.41 -26.40
CA LYS A 138 37.75 20.68 -26.92
C LYS A 138 38.88 20.38 -27.94
N PRO A 139 38.73 20.71 -29.23
CA PRO A 139 39.82 20.56 -30.17
C PRO A 139 40.90 21.59 -29.82
N THR A 140 42.13 21.11 -29.66
CA THR A 140 43.32 21.93 -29.49
C THR A 140 43.43 22.87 -30.69
N LYS A 141 43.02 24.14 -30.54
CA LYS A 141 43.38 25.20 -31.49
C LYS A 141 44.89 25.43 -31.36
N ALA A 142 45.67 24.56 -32.00
CA ALA A 142 47.09 24.75 -32.16
C ALA A 142 47.30 25.96 -33.08
N LYS A 143 47.96 26.98 -32.51
CA LYS A 143 48.60 28.12 -33.14
C LYS A 143 48.90 27.93 -34.64
N ALA A 144 48.13 28.56 -35.51
CA ALA A 144 48.61 28.97 -36.82
C ALA A 144 49.26 30.35 -36.64
N ARG A 145 50.59 30.34 -36.51
CA ARG A 145 51.44 31.53 -36.62
C ARG A 145 52.03 31.48 -38.02
N ALA A 146 51.59 32.37 -38.90
CA ALA A 146 52.22 32.71 -40.17
C ALA A 146 52.51 34.22 -40.13
#